data_AF-A0A7Y2GYI2-F1
#
_entry.id   AF-A0A7Y2GYI2-F1
#
_cell.length_a   1.000
_cell.length_b   1.000
_cell.length_c   1.000
_cell.angle_alpha   90.00
_cell.angle_beta   90.00
_cell.angle_gamma   90.00
#
_symmetry.space_group_name_H-M   'P 1'
#
loop_
_entity.id
_entity.type
_entity.pdbx_description
1 polymer ?
#
loop_
_entity_poly.entity_id
_entity_poly.type
_entity_poly.pdbx_seq_one_letter_code
_entity_poly.pdbx_strand_id
1 'polypeptide(L)'
;TDPIITEPSISNVDGGVYTVKVVDDNKCQETATVNIFEPSALFVNAIPNFPTMGDINLLVSGGIAPYTYNWSTGATTEDVSGLPPGMYFVQVSDRNSCAKVFVVVI
;
A
#
# COMPACT_ATOMS: atom_id res chain seq x y z
N THR A 1 -8.00 -12.38 -19.04
CA THR A 1 -7.83 -13.84 -19.21
C THR A 1 -7.31 -14.37 -17.91
N ASP A 2 -8.03 -15.28 -17.26
CA ASP A 2 -7.58 -15.83 -15.98
C ASP A 2 -6.22 -16.53 -16.18
N PRO A 3 -5.23 -16.27 -15.32
CA PRO A 3 -3.94 -16.94 -15.41
C PRO A 3 -4.13 -18.42 -15.07
N ILE A 4 -3.79 -19.30 -16.02
CA ILE A 4 -3.71 -20.75 -15.78
C ILE A 4 -2.31 -21.03 -15.23
N ILE A 5 -2.24 -21.48 -13.97
CA ILE A 5 -0.99 -21.84 -13.32
C ILE A 5 -0.68 -23.32 -13.62
N THR A 6 0.48 -23.60 -14.20
CA THR A 6 0.99 -24.97 -14.46
C THR A 6 2.14 -25.38 -13.53
N GLU A 7 2.63 -24.46 -12.69
CA GLU A 7 3.70 -24.69 -11.72
C GLU A 7 3.12 -25.08 -10.34
N PRO A 8 3.84 -25.88 -9.52
CA PRO A 8 3.36 -26.31 -8.20
C PRO A 8 3.25 -25.18 -7.17
N SER A 9 3.84 -24.01 -7.46
CA SER A 9 3.68 -22.80 -6.65
C SER A 9 3.80 -21.54 -7.51
N ILE A 10 3.05 -20.51 -7.12
CA ILE A 10 3.22 -19.15 -7.63
C ILE A 10 3.45 -18.22 -6.45
N SER A 11 4.29 -17.19 -6.63
CA SER A 11 4.61 -16.19 -5.61
C SER A 11 4.55 -14.79 -6.21
N ASN A 12 4.34 -13.79 -5.34
CA ASN A 12 4.21 -12.37 -5.72
C ASN A 12 3.15 -12.13 -6.81
N VAL A 13 1.95 -12.60 -6.53
CA VAL A 13 0.79 -12.48 -7.43
C VAL A 13 -0.12 -11.36 -6.99
N ASP A 14 -0.66 -10.64 -7.96
CA ASP A 14 -1.64 -9.60 -7.71
C ASP A 14 -2.96 -10.22 -7.19
N GLY A 15 -3.82 -9.40 -6.61
CA GLY A 15 -5.16 -9.76 -6.17
C GLY A 15 -6.00 -10.22 -7.36
N GLY A 16 -6.72 -11.33 -7.20
CA GLY A 16 -7.48 -11.90 -8.29
C GLY A 16 -7.97 -13.31 -8.03
N VAL A 17 -8.75 -13.83 -8.97
CA VAL A 17 -9.20 -15.22 -8.99
C VAL A 17 -8.20 -16.03 -9.79
N TYR A 18 -7.57 -17.01 -9.15
CA TYR A 18 -6.60 -17.90 -9.79
C TYR A 18 -7.22 -19.26 -9.99
N THR A 19 -7.08 -19.80 -11.20
CA THR A 19 -7.57 -21.14 -11.56
C THR A 19 -6.39 -22.06 -11.78
N VAL A 20 -6.33 -23.12 -10.98
CA VAL A 20 -5.36 -24.21 -11.14
C VAL A 20 -6.05 -25.34 -11.88
N LYS A 21 -5.38 -25.87 -12.91
CA LYS A 21 -5.86 -26.99 -13.70
C LYS A 21 -4.86 -28.14 -13.62
N VAL A 22 -5.30 -29.26 -13.08
CA VAL A 22 -4.53 -30.51 -13.04
C VAL A 22 -5.02 -31.41 -14.17
N VAL A 23 -4.08 -31.98 -14.93
CA VAL A 23 -4.37 -32.91 -16.03
C VAL A 23 -3.50 -34.16 -15.83
N ASP A 24 -4.10 -35.34 -15.82
CA ASP A 24 -3.35 -36.60 -15.79
C ASP A 24 -2.93 -37.06 -17.20
N ASP A 25 -2.08 -38.08 -17.27
CA ASP A 25 -1.61 -38.65 -18.55
C ASP A 25 -2.73 -39.27 -19.39
N ASN A 26 -3.86 -39.60 -18.76
CA ASN A 26 -5.07 -40.12 -19.39
C ASN A 26 -6.04 -39.00 -19.84
N LYS A 27 -5.63 -37.73 -19.70
CA LYS A 27 -6.38 -36.51 -20.05
C LYS A 27 -7.60 -36.21 -19.16
N CYS A 28 -7.73 -36.84 -18.00
CA CYS A 28 -8.68 -36.41 -16.98
C CYS A 28 -8.27 -35.02 -16.48
N GLN A 29 -9.25 -34.14 -16.24
CA GLN A 29 -8.99 -32.77 -15.82
C GLN A 29 -9.76 -32.46 -14.55
N GLU A 30 -9.09 -31.82 -13.60
CA GLU A 30 -9.70 -31.26 -12.41
C GLU A 30 -9.25 -29.81 -12.27
N THR A 31 -10.17 -28.95 -11.83
CA THR A 31 -9.91 -27.52 -11.65
C THR A 31 -10.25 -27.10 -10.24
N ALA A 32 -9.36 -26.30 -9.63
CA ALA A 32 -9.60 -25.64 -8.36
C ALA A 32 -9.44 -24.13 -8.55
N THR A 33 -10.28 -23.35 -7.86
CA THR A 33 -10.20 -21.89 -7.86
C THR A 33 -9.78 -21.39 -6.49
N VAL A 34 -8.95 -20.36 -6.45
CA VAL A 34 -8.55 -19.66 -5.23
C VAL A 34 -8.71 -18.16 -5.44
N ASN A 35 -9.34 -17.49 -4.46
CA ASN A 35 -9.46 -16.05 -4.43
C ASN A 35 -8.32 -15.47 -3.60
N ILE A 36 -7.52 -14.60 -4.20
CA ILE A 36 -6.45 -13.86 -3.53
C ILE A 36 -6.94 -12.42 -3.38
N PHE A 37 -7.04 -11.97 -2.13
CA PHE A 37 -7.43 -10.59 -1.81
C PHE A 37 -6.18 -9.74 -1.58
N GLU A 38 -6.08 -8.64 -2.30
CA GLU A 38 -5.13 -7.59 -1.96
C GLU A 38 -5.69 -6.67 -0.87
N PRO A 39 -4.85 -6.12 0.02
CA PRO A 39 -5.23 -4.98 0.85
C PRO A 39 -5.66 -3.81 -0.05
N SER A 40 -6.52 -2.94 0.46
CA SER A 40 -6.79 -1.67 -0.23
C SER A 40 -5.46 -0.92 -0.43
N ALA A 41 -5.33 -0.20 -1.54
CA ALA A 41 -4.10 0.55 -1.81
C ALA A 41 -3.81 1.57 -0.69
N LEU A 42 -2.52 1.75 -0.37
CA LEU A 42 -2.09 2.79 0.57
C LEU A 42 -2.56 4.17 0.09
N PHE A 43 -3.31 4.85 0.93
CA PHE A 43 -3.85 6.18 0.75
C PHE A 43 -3.37 7.08 1.88
N VAL A 44 -2.88 8.26 1.52
CA VAL A 44 -2.36 9.27 2.45
C VAL A 44 -2.96 10.61 2.05
N ASN A 45 -3.56 11.30 3.00
CA ASN A 45 -4.00 12.68 2.86
C ASN A 45 -3.43 13.53 4.00
N ALA A 46 -3.11 14.79 3.74
CA ALA A 46 -2.63 15.71 4.77
C ALA A 46 -3.59 16.89 4.92
N ILE A 47 -3.94 17.22 6.16
CA ILE A 47 -4.84 18.31 6.49
C ILE A 47 -4.04 19.37 7.27
N PRO A 48 -3.73 20.52 6.66
CA PRO A 48 -3.03 21.58 7.36
C PRO A 48 -3.97 22.38 8.28
N ASN A 49 -3.50 22.74 9.48
CA ASN A 49 -4.20 23.61 10.43
C ASN A 49 -3.34 24.84 10.76
N PHE A 50 -3.92 26.05 10.73
CA PHE A 50 -3.16 27.31 10.78
C PHE A 50 -3.67 28.32 11.82
N PRO A 51 -3.00 28.45 12.98
CA PRO A 51 -3.10 29.66 13.78
C PRO A 51 -1.90 30.59 13.57
N THR A 52 -0.66 30.08 13.48
CA THR A 52 0.59 30.87 13.28
C THR A 52 1.83 29.99 12.99
N MET A 53 1.92 28.83 13.64
CA MET A 53 2.73 27.69 13.22
C MET A 53 1.76 26.63 12.70
N GLY A 54 2.09 25.97 11.60
CA GLY A 54 1.21 24.99 10.98
C GLY A 54 1.42 23.60 11.56
N ASP A 55 0.30 22.89 11.72
CA ASP A 55 0.30 21.47 12.00
C ASP A 55 -0.15 20.71 10.74
N ILE A 56 0.46 19.56 10.50
CA ILE A 56 0.07 18.64 9.43
C ILE A 56 -0.42 17.35 10.10
N ASN A 57 -1.71 17.10 9.96
CA ASN A 57 -2.34 15.85 10.38
C ASN A 57 -2.46 14.91 9.17
N LEU A 58 -1.88 13.70 9.27
CA LEU A 58 -2.00 12.68 8.23
C LEU A 58 -3.20 11.78 8.49
N LEU A 59 -3.98 11.53 7.44
CA LEU A 59 -4.93 10.44 7.38
C LEU A 59 -4.36 9.33 6.50
N VAL A 60 -3.90 8.24 7.13
CA VAL A 60 -3.40 7.04 6.43
C VAL A 60 -4.46 5.94 6.45
N SER A 61 -4.73 5.34 5.31
CA SER A 61 -5.63 4.18 5.19
C SER A 61 -5.20 3.24 4.06
N GLY A 62 -5.65 1.99 4.12
CA GLY A 62 -5.18 0.92 3.23
C GLY A 62 -3.71 0.55 3.47
N GLY A 63 -3.13 -0.24 2.58
CA GLY A 63 -1.84 -0.88 2.78
C GLY A 63 -1.84 -1.91 3.91
N ILE A 64 -0.66 -2.37 4.29
CA ILE A 64 -0.46 -3.29 5.41
C ILE A 64 0.39 -2.64 6.49
N ALA A 65 -0.18 -2.46 7.69
CA ALA A 65 0.56 -2.00 8.85
C ALA A 65 1.69 -2.98 9.26
N PRO A 66 2.79 -2.50 9.89
CA PRO A 66 3.04 -1.12 10.32
C PRO A 66 3.41 -0.17 9.17
N TYR A 67 3.10 1.12 9.35
CA TYR A 67 3.54 2.18 8.43
C TYR A 67 4.85 2.83 8.92
N THR A 68 5.62 3.33 7.98
CA THR A 68 6.85 4.10 8.21
C THR A 68 6.68 5.49 7.61
N TYR A 69 7.11 6.51 8.35
CA TYR A 69 6.99 7.91 7.96
C TYR A 69 8.38 8.51 7.81
N ASN A 70 8.63 9.19 6.69
CA ASN A 70 9.85 9.93 6.45
C ASN A 70 9.52 11.33 5.96
N TRP A 71 9.54 12.28 6.88
CA TRP A 71 9.26 13.68 6.60
C TRP A 71 10.51 14.41 6.09
N SER A 72 10.30 15.44 5.28
CA SER A 72 11.35 16.38 4.87
C SER A 72 12.02 17.11 6.05
N THR A 73 11.36 17.13 7.21
CA THR A 73 11.90 17.64 8.49
C THR A 73 12.81 16.65 9.21
N GLY A 74 12.86 15.39 8.76
CA GLY A 74 13.50 14.27 9.45
C GLY A 74 12.63 13.59 10.51
N ALA A 75 11.39 14.03 10.72
CA ALA A 75 10.46 13.36 11.62
C ALA A 75 10.03 11.99 11.09
N THR A 76 9.69 11.08 12.00
CA THR A 76 9.20 9.72 11.70
C THR A 76 7.84 9.43 12.36
N THR A 77 7.17 10.46 12.86
CA THR A 77 5.82 10.38 13.41
C THR A 77 4.78 10.51 12.30
N GLU A 78 3.56 10.02 12.57
CA GLU A 78 2.44 10.20 11.64
C GLU A 78 2.09 11.68 11.45
N ASP A 79 1.98 12.42 12.56
CA ASP A 79 1.69 13.85 12.55
C ASP A 79 2.94 14.68 12.86
N VAL A 80 2.96 15.90 12.35
CA VAL A 80 4.00 16.91 12.65
C VAL A 80 3.34 18.25 12.98
N SER A 81 3.90 18.95 13.96
CA SER A 81 3.37 20.21 14.46
C SER A 81 4.45 21.25 14.63
N GLY A 82 4.05 22.51 14.78
CA GLY A 82 5.00 23.60 15.02
C GLY A 82 5.90 23.87 13.81
N LEU A 83 5.36 23.79 12.60
CA LEU A 83 6.10 24.04 11.38
C LEU A 83 5.95 25.51 10.93
N PRO A 84 7.05 26.20 10.57
CA PRO A 84 6.95 27.50 9.92
C PRO A 84 6.32 27.36 8.51
N PRO A 85 5.81 28.46 7.92
CA PRO A 85 5.35 28.46 6.53
C PRO A 85 6.43 27.93 5.59
N GLY A 86 6.04 27.03 4.69
CA GLY A 86 6.99 26.28 3.89
C GLY A 86 6.38 25.06 3.20
N MET A 87 7.17 24.47 2.32
CA MET A 87 6.80 23.26 1.61
C MET A 87 7.36 22.04 2.35
N TYR A 88 6.48 21.09 2.66
CA TYR A 88 6.81 19.85 3.35
C TYR A 88 6.39 18.66 2.50
N PHE A 89 7.17 17.59 2.58
CA PHE A 89 6.77 16.31 2.00
C PHE A 89 6.98 15.18 3.00
N VAL A 90 6.16 14.15 2.86
CA VAL A 90 6.28 12.91 3.63
C VAL A 90 6.22 11.73 2.67
N GLN A 91 7.16 10.80 2.84
CA GLN A 91 7.04 9.47 2.26
C GLN A 91 6.49 8.53 3.33
N VAL A 92 5.31 7.97 3.06
CA VAL A 92 4.70 6.94 3.89
C VAL A 92 4.84 5.59 3.18
N SER A 93 5.39 4.59 3.85
CA SER A 93 5.51 3.23 3.30
C SER A 93 4.90 2.19 4.23
N ASP A 94 4.27 1.17 3.66
CA ASP A 94 3.67 0.05 4.40
C ASP A 94 4.64 -1.15 4.54
N ARG A 95 4.20 -2.22 5.22
CA ARG A 95 4.99 -3.45 5.43
C ARG A 95 5.40 -4.15 4.15
N ASN A 96 4.61 -4.02 3.08
CA ASN A 96 4.89 -4.61 1.78
C ASN A 96 5.76 -3.68 0.91
N SER A 97 6.30 -2.60 1.49
CA SER A 97 7.11 -1.59 0.79
C SER A 97 6.34 -0.80 -0.27
N CYS A 98 5.01 -0.78 -0.21
CA CYS A 98 4.22 0.16 -0.99
C CYS A 98 4.41 1.57 -0.41
N ALA A 99 4.86 2.51 -1.23
CA ALA A 99 5.17 3.87 -0.80
C ALA A 99 4.29 4.93 -1.49
N LYS A 100 3.89 5.95 -0.73
CA LYS A 100 3.23 7.16 -1.22
C LYS A 100 3.97 8.40 -0.74
N VAL A 101 4.13 9.36 -1.63
CA VAL A 101 4.66 10.68 -1.29
C VAL A 101 3.52 11.68 -1.31
N PHE A 102 3.39 12.44 -0.23
CA PHE A 102 2.46 13.56 -0.15
C PHE A 102 3.25 14.86 0.00
N VAL A 103 2.80 15.91 -0.69
CA VAL A 103 3.38 17.25 -0.61
C VAL A 103 2.31 18.19 -0.07
N VAL A 104 2.67 18.96 0.93
CA VAL A 104 1.80 19.95 1.57
C VAL A 104 2.54 21.26 1.73
N VAL A 105 1.80 22.36 1.64
CA VAL A 105 2.33 23.71 1.86
C VAL A 105 1.62 24.29 3.07
N ILE A 106 2.44 24.82 3.98
CA ILE A 106 2.01 25.62 5.12
C ILE A 106 2.15 27.09 4.78
#